data_AF-A0A3N5G5J5-F1
#
_entry.id   AF-A0A3N5G5J5-F1
#
_cell.length_a   1.000
_cell.length_b   1.000
_cell.length_c   1.000
_cell.angle_alpha   90.00
_cell.angle_beta   90.00
_cell.angle_gamma   90.00
#
_symmetry.space_group_name_H-M   'P 1'
#
loop_
_entity.id
_entity.type
_entity.pdbx_description
1 polymer ?
#
loop_
_entity_poly.entity_id
_entity_poly.type
_entity_poly.pdbx_seq_one_letter_code
_entity_poly.pdbx_strand_id
1 'polypeptide(L)'
;DTNQPWQVAIERPDDAGQIGERIVRLSDVAIATSGDYRNSYELDGVRVTHILDPRTGRPVSHHLASVTVMDGLSVRADAFATALMVLGPDEGLALAERLNLATLFLVRDRDGGFFERTTTRFDTLTKESGQP
;
A
#
# COMPACT_ATOMS: atom_id res chain seq x y z
N ASP A 1 -2.86 -10.67 -30.08
CA ASP A 1 -1.89 -10.90 -29.01
C ASP A 1 -1.03 -9.65 -28.89
N THR A 2 -1.43 -8.73 -28.02
CA THR A 2 -0.80 -7.40 -27.91
C THR A 2 0.28 -7.51 -26.86
N ASN A 3 1.55 -7.52 -27.28
CA ASN A 3 2.77 -7.59 -26.46
C ASN A 3 2.95 -6.35 -25.55
N GLN A 4 1.88 -5.94 -24.85
CA GLN A 4 1.82 -4.78 -23.99
C GLN A 4 1.79 -5.25 -22.54
N PRO A 5 2.54 -4.60 -21.64
CA PRO A 5 2.49 -4.89 -20.20
C PRO A 5 1.06 -4.79 -19.66
N TRP A 6 0.74 -5.64 -18.68
CA TRP A 6 -0.53 -5.55 -17.96
C TRP A 6 -0.63 -4.22 -17.23
N GLN A 7 -1.81 -3.61 -17.27
CA GLN A 7 -2.11 -2.38 -16.54
C GLN A 7 -2.96 -2.73 -15.33
N VAL A 8 -2.48 -2.38 -14.14
CA VAL A 8 -3.17 -2.60 -12.87
C VAL A 8 -3.38 -1.25 -12.20
N ALA A 9 -4.62 -0.94 -11.83
CA ALA A 9 -4.94 0.25 -11.08
C ALA A 9 -4.70 0.03 -9.58
N ILE A 10 -3.95 0.94 -8.95
CA ILE A 10 -3.87 1.08 -7.50
C ILE A 10 -4.86 2.19 -7.13
N GLU A 11 -5.81 1.89 -6.26
CA GLU A 11 -6.78 2.90 -5.80
C GLU A 11 -6.05 4.04 -5.07
N ARG A 12 -6.31 5.28 -5.52
CA ARG A 12 -5.72 6.51 -5.02
C ARG A 12 -6.84 7.52 -4.76
N PRO A 13 -7.11 7.94 -3.51
CA PRO A 13 -7.95 9.11 -3.26
C PRO A 13 -7.34 10.37 -3.92
N ASP A 14 -8.15 11.13 -4.64
CA ASP A 14 -7.81 12.41 -5.24
C ASP A 14 -8.02 13.57 -4.26
N ASP A 15 -7.59 14.78 -4.67
CA ASP A 15 -7.65 16.00 -3.85
C ASP A 15 -9.11 16.40 -3.47
N ALA A 16 -10.11 15.82 -4.14
CA ALA A 16 -11.53 16.02 -3.86
C ALA A 16 -12.14 14.88 -3.02
N GLY A 17 -11.33 13.91 -2.57
CA GLY A 17 -11.76 12.75 -1.81
C GLY A 17 -12.45 11.65 -2.64
N GLN A 18 -12.41 11.73 -3.98
CA GLN A 18 -12.87 10.66 -4.86
C GLN A 18 -11.77 9.61 -5.03
N ILE A 19 -12.13 8.34 -5.17
CA ILE A 19 -11.14 7.28 -5.45
C ILE A 19 -10.77 7.36 -6.94
N GLY A 20 -9.65 8.00 -7.24
CA GLY A 20 -8.92 7.88 -8.51
C GLY A 20 -8.06 6.62 -8.57
N GLU A 21 -7.29 6.48 -9.65
CA GLU A 21 -6.49 5.29 -9.93
C GLU A 21 -5.06 5.68 -10.36
N ARG A 22 -4.06 5.03 -9.75
CA ARG A 22 -2.68 5.03 -10.24
C ARG A 22 -2.45 3.77 -11.05
N ILE A 23 -2.28 3.92 -12.36
CA ILE A 23 -2.02 2.78 -13.25
C ILE A 23 -0.55 2.39 -13.15
N VAL A 24 -0.29 1.19 -12.67
CA VAL A 24 1.02 0.54 -12.75
C VAL A 24 1.08 -0.45 -13.90
N ARG A 25 2.17 -0.39 -14.68
CA ARG A 25 2.46 -1.34 -15.75
C ARG A 25 3.32 -2.46 -15.18
N LEU A 26 2.86 -3.69 -15.31
CA LEU A 26 3.53 -4.86 -14.74
C LEU A 26 4.12 -5.70 -15.87
N SER A 27 5.42 -5.96 -15.76
CA SER A 27 6.17 -6.94 -16.55
C SER A 27 7.04 -7.72 -15.57
N ASP A 28 6.87 -9.04 -15.51
CA ASP A 28 7.66 -9.95 -14.66
C ASP A 28 7.70 -9.59 -13.16
N VAL A 29 6.65 -8.94 -12.66
CA VAL A 29 6.48 -8.60 -11.24
C VAL A 29 5.08 -8.99 -10.76
N ALA A 30 5.00 -9.45 -9.52
CA ALA A 30 3.76 -9.62 -8.78
C ALA A 30 3.44 -8.35 -8.00
N ILE A 31 2.14 -8.13 -7.74
CA ILE A 31 1.64 -7.03 -6.93
C ILE A 31 0.63 -7.56 -5.90
N ALA A 32 0.69 -7.05 -4.67
CA ALA A 32 -0.27 -7.36 -3.62
C ALA A 32 -0.58 -6.10 -2.80
N THR A 33 -1.80 -6.01 -2.29
CA THR A 33 -2.26 -4.88 -1.47
C THR A 33 -2.94 -5.39 -0.21
N SER A 34 -2.50 -4.91 0.94
CA SER A 34 -3.19 -5.07 2.22
C SER A 34 -3.75 -3.72 2.62
N GLY A 35 -5.00 -3.67 3.07
CA GLY A 35 -5.63 -2.41 3.44
C GLY A 35 -6.90 -2.61 4.21
N ASP A 36 -7.29 -1.56 4.92
CA ASP A 36 -8.45 -1.54 5.82
C ASP A 36 -9.44 -0.44 5.44
N TYR A 37 -9.17 0.33 4.37
CA TYR A 37 -9.98 1.48 3.97
C TYR A 37 -11.42 1.10 3.58
N ARG A 38 -11.64 -0.08 2.98
CA ARG A 38 -12.98 -0.65 2.74
C ARG A 38 -13.43 -1.61 3.85
N ASN A 39 -12.49 -2.28 4.51
CA ASN A 39 -12.75 -3.35 5.47
C ASN A 39 -12.39 -2.91 6.89
N SER A 40 -13.05 -1.86 7.37
CA SER A 40 -13.03 -1.42 8.76
C SER A 40 -14.41 -0.95 9.18
N TYR A 41 -14.69 -0.97 10.48
CA TYR A 41 -15.89 -0.40 11.07
C TYR A 41 -15.51 0.44 12.29
N GLU A 42 -16.36 1.38 12.66
CA GLU A 42 -16.22 2.10 13.93
C GLU A 42 -17.00 1.40 15.04
N LEU A 43 -16.35 1.25 16.19
CA LEU A 43 -16.96 0.81 17.43
C LEU A 43 -16.50 1.76 18.53
N ASP A 44 -17.44 2.47 19.16
CA ASP A 44 -17.18 3.45 20.23
C ASP A 44 -16.15 4.55 19.85
N GLY A 45 -16.18 4.99 18.59
CA GLY A 45 -15.24 5.99 18.05
C GLY A 45 -13.82 5.44 17.80
N VAL A 46 -13.63 4.13 17.96
CA VAL A 46 -12.38 3.43 17.62
C VAL A 46 -12.58 2.64 16.33
N ARG A 47 -11.67 2.85 15.40
CA ARG A 47 -11.65 2.10 14.15
C ARG A 47 -11.13 0.69 14.38
N VAL A 48 -11.94 -0.29 14.04
CA VAL A 48 -11.62 -1.71 14.13
C VAL A 48 -11.37 -2.27 12.73
N THR A 49 -10.25 -2.98 12.58
CA THR A 49 -9.82 -3.58 11.33
C THR A 49 -9.65 -5.08 11.52
N HIS A 50 -9.63 -5.84 10.43
CA HIS A 50 -9.36 -7.28 10.45
C HIS A 50 -7.86 -7.61 10.59
N ILE A 51 -7.00 -6.59 10.65
CA ILE A 51 -5.55 -6.73 10.72
C ILE A 51 -5.14 -6.55 12.19
N LEU A 52 -4.64 -7.62 12.79
CA LEU A 52 -4.22 -7.65 14.18
C LEU A 52 -2.71 -7.43 14.27
N ASP A 53 -2.29 -6.61 15.24
CA ASP A 53 -0.90 -6.54 15.66
C ASP A 53 -0.57 -7.74 16.56
N PRO A 54 0.28 -8.69 16.12
CA PRO A 54 0.60 -9.88 16.89
C PRO A 54 1.34 -9.58 18.19
N ARG A 55 1.97 -8.40 18.33
CA ARG A 55 2.65 -7.98 19.55
C ARG A 55 1.68 -7.68 20.68
N THR A 56 0.46 -7.27 20.33
CA THR A 56 -0.57 -6.81 21.29
C THR A 56 -1.82 -7.68 21.28
N GLY A 57 -2.04 -8.46 20.22
CA GLY A 57 -3.27 -9.21 19.99
C GLY A 57 -4.48 -8.33 19.66
N ARG A 58 -4.27 -7.04 19.33
CA ARG A 58 -5.32 -6.05 19.09
C ARG A 58 -5.30 -5.57 17.63
N PRO A 59 -6.41 -5.05 17.10
CA PRO A 59 -6.40 -4.38 15.80
C PRO A 59 -5.36 -3.26 15.73
N VAL A 60 -4.78 -3.06 14.55
CA VAL A 60 -3.88 -1.92 14.29
C VAL A 60 -4.63 -0.59 14.47
N SER A 61 -3.97 0.41 15.06
CA SER A 61 -4.59 1.69 15.44
C SER A 61 -3.96 2.92 14.77
N HIS A 62 -3.05 2.73 13.82
CA HIS A 62 -2.39 3.81 13.09
C HIS A 62 -3.19 4.28 11.87
N HIS A 63 -2.78 5.40 11.27
CA HIS A 63 -3.49 6.06 10.17
C HIS A 63 -3.27 5.45 8.78
N LEU A 64 -2.44 4.40 8.64
CA LEU A 64 -2.21 3.72 7.36
C LEU A 64 -3.49 3.08 6.82
N ALA A 65 -3.79 3.29 5.54
CA ALA A 65 -5.01 2.86 4.86
C ALA A 65 -4.81 1.63 3.99
N SER A 66 -3.69 1.60 3.29
CA SER A 66 -3.25 0.45 2.54
C SER A 66 -1.74 0.50 2.32
N VAL A 67 -1.19 -0.67 2.04
CA VAL A 67 0.16 -0.84 1.51
C VAL A 67 0.06 -1.71 0.27
N THR A 68 0.61 -1.22 -0.84
CA THR A 68 0.81 -1.99 -2.06
C THR A 68 2.28 -2.33 -2.20
N VAL A 69 2.60 -3.58 -2.50
CA VAL A 69 3.96 -4.09 -2.67
C VAL A 69 4.10 -4.73 -4.04
N MET A 70 5.18 -4.39 -4.75
CA MET A 70 5.61 -5.10 -5.96
C MET A 70 6.89 -5.89 -5.68
N ASP A 71 6.92 -7.15 -6.08
CA ASP A 71 8.07 -8.05 -5.91
C ASP A 71 8.09 -9.08 -7.05
N GLY A 72 9.25 -9.68 -7.34
CA GLY A 72 9.33 -10.76 -8.34
C GLY A 72 8.59 -12.04 -7.91
N LEU A 73 8.27 -12.19 -6.62
CA LEU A 73 7.52 -13.32 -6.08
C LEU A 73 6.22 -12.85 -5.41
N SER A 74 5.09 -13.42 -5.83
CA SER A 74 3.76 -13.07 -5.28
C SER A 74 3.65 -13.30 -3.77
N VAL A 75 4.21 -14.41 -3.27
CA VAL A 75 4.22 -14.71 -1.83
C VAL A 75 4.98 -13.67 -1.01
N ARG A 76 6.03 -13.05 -1.59
CA ARG A 76 6.78 -11.99 -0.92
C ARG A 76 5.97 -10.71 -0.90
N ALA A 77 5.38 -10.34 -2.03
CA ALA A 77 4.52 -9.16 -2.13
C ALA A 77 3.39 -9.22 -1.09
N ASP A 78 2.68 -10.34 -1.02
CA ASP A 78 1.55 -10.54 -0.09
C ASP A 78 1.98 -10.52 1.39
N ALA A 79 3.05 -11.25 1.73
CA ALA A 79 3.59 -11.29 3.08
C ALA A 79 4.04 -9.90 3.56
N PHE A 80 4.75 -9.15 2.71
CA PHE A 80 5.21 -7.82 3.06
C PHE A 80 4.07 -6.80 3.09
N ALA A 81 3.07 -6.90 2.21
CA ALA A 81 1.91 -6.01 2.28
C ALA A 81 1.24 -6.08 3.66
N THR A 82 1.06 -7.30 4.19
CA THR A 82 0.47 -7.49 5.53
C THR A 82 1.44 -7.04 6.64
N ALA A 83 2.71 -7.44 6.59
CA ALA A 83 3.68 -7.09 7.62
C ALA A 83 3.89 -5.57 7.74
N LEU A 84 3.98 -4.87 6.62
CA LEU A 84 4.12 -3.42 6.58
C LEU A 84 2.84 -2.71 7.03
N MET A 85 1.67 -3.29 6.71
CA MET A 85 0.39 -2.80 7.22
C MET A 85 0.28 -2.94 8.74
N VAL A 86 0.93 -3.92 9.36
CA VAL A 86 1.01 -4.08 10.82
C VAL A 86 1.98 -3.07 11.46
N LEU A 87 3.11 -2.79 10.79
CA LEU A 87 4.13 -1.85 11.29
C LEU A 87 3.69 -0.39 11.20
N GLY A 88 2.77 -0.07 10.29
CA GLY A 88 2.31 1.29 10.10
C GLY A 88 3.23 2.14 9.22
N PRO A 89 2.89 3.44 9.05
CA PRO A 89 3.44 4.24 7.97
C PRO A 89 4.91 4.62 8.14
N ASP A 90 5.41 4.73 9.37
CA ASP A 90 6.78 5.15 9.66
C ASP A 90 7.75 3.97 9.75
N GLU A 91 7.48 3.04 10.67
CA GLU A 91 8.30 1.84 10.84
C GLU A 91 8.27 0.95 9.59
N GLY A 92 7.10 0.82 8.97
CA GLY A 92 6.90 0.10 7.73
C GLY A 92 7.72 0.69 6.59
N LEU A 93 7.63 2.01 6.34
CA LEU A 93 8.40 2.63 5.27
C LEU A 93 9.91 2.49 5.51
N ALA A 94 10.37 2.71 6.75
CA ALA A 94 11.78 2.56 7.09
C ALA A 94 12.27 1.12 6.87
N LEU A 95 11.46 0.11 7.18
CA LEU A 95 11.80 -1.29 6.88
C LEU A 95 11.82 -1.56 5.37
N ALA A 96 10.82 -1.07 4.64
CA ALA A 96 10.72 -1.25 3.20
C ALA A 96 11.93 -0.65 2.46
N GLU A 97 12.37 0.54 2.85
CA GLU A 97 13.61 1.15 2.33
C GLU A 97 14.85 0.32 2.65
N ARG A 98 15.01 -0.12 3.91
CA ARG A 98 16.15 -0.96 4.31
C ARG A 98 16.23 -2.28 3.55
N LEU A 99 15.07 -2.85 3.20
CA LEU A 99 14.97 -4.10 2.45
C LEU A 99 14.90 -3.89 0.94
N ASN A 100 14.96 -2.64 0.46
CA ASN A 100 14.83 -2.27 -0.95
C ASN A 100 13.55 -2.85 -1.60
N LEU A 101 12.44 -2.84 -0.87
CA LEU A 101 11.12 -3.28 -1.36
C LEU A 101 10.47 -2.15 -2.16
N ALA A 102 9.73 -2.52 -3.23
CA ALA A 102 8.97 -1.56 -4.01
C ALA A 102 7.57 -1.40 -3.41
N THR A 103 7.34 -0.34 -2.63
CA THR A 103 6.09 -0.17 -1.90
C THR A 103 5.49 1.22 -2.03
N LEU A 104 4.16 1.28 -2.01
CA LEU A 104 3.34 2.48 -1.90
C LEU A 104 2.48 2.35 -0.64
N PHE A 105 2.59 3.32 0.26
CA PHE A 105 1.77 3.45 1.47
C PHE A 105 0.76 4.56 1.23
N LEU A 106 -0.52 4.26 1.42
CA LEU A 106 -1.59 5.25 1.43
C LEU A 106 -1.93 5.58 2.89
N VAL A 107 -1.70 6.82 3.31
CA VAL A 107 -1.84 7.25 4.70
C VAL A 107 -3.00 8.22 4.83
N ARG A 108 -3.84 8.06 5.87
CA ARG A 108 -4.89 9.04 6.20
C ARG A 108 -4.27 10.30 6.80
N ASP A 109 -4.74 11.44 6.31
CA ASP A 109 -4.47 12.73 6.90
C ASP A 109 -5.47 13.04 8.03
N ARG A 110 -5.12 13.97 8.91
CA ARG A 110 -5.97 14.43 10.01
C ARG A 110 -7.20 15.20 9.52
N ASP A 111 -7.09 15.82 8.35
CA ASP A 111 -8.16 16.63 7.76
C ASP A 111 -9.14 15.81 6.89
N GLY A 112 -9.11 14.48 7.02
CA GLY A 112 -9.98 13.56 6.27
C GLY A 112 -9.50 13.22 4.85
N GLY A 113 -8.37 13.80 4.44
CA GLY A 113 -7.68 13.46 3.20
C GLY A 113 -6.77 12.24 3.31
N PHE A 114 -6.00 11.99 2.26
CA PHE A 114 -4.99 10.94 2.21
C PHE A 114 -3.76 11.44 1.46
N PHE A 115 -2.60 10.86 1.76
CA PHE A 115 -1.37 11.11 1.03
C PHE A 115 -0.57 9.82 0.82
N GLU A 116 0.25 9.80 -0.23
CA GLU A 116 1.11 8.67 -0.56
C GLU A 116 2.50 8.83 0.05
N ARG A 117 3.10 7.71 0.45
CA ARG A 117 4.53 7.59 0.67
C ARG A 117 5.04 6.40 -0.12
N THR A 118 6.01 6.64 -0.99
CA THR A 118 6.64 5.59 -1.80
C THR A 118 8.07 5.35 -1.33
N THR A 119 8.54 4.12 -1.54
CA THR A 119 9.98 3.82 -1.44
C THR A 119 10.71 4.25 -2.69
N THR A 120 12.01 4.52 -2.56
CA THR A 120 12.92 4.78 -3.70
C THR A 120 12.78 3.73 -4.80
N ARG A 121 12.72 2.44 -4.42
CA ARG A 121 12.59 1.33 -5.39
C ARG A 121 11.28 1.38 -6.19
N PHE A 122 10.17 1.76 -5.55
CA PHE A 122 8.87 1.91 -6.20
C PHE A 122 8.92 3.01 -7.27
N ASP A 123 9.50 4.16 -6.93
CA ASP A 123 9.64 5.28 -7.87
C ASP A 123 10.54 4.91 -9.06
N THR A 124 11.63 4.19 -8.82
CA THR A 124 12.51 3.70 -9.90
C THR A 124 11.76 2.77 -10.86
N LEU A 125 11.08 1.74 -10.33
CA LEU A 125 10.37 0.77 -11.16
C LEU A 125 9.25 1.40 -12.00
N THR A 126 8.54 2.36 -11.43
CA THR A 126 7.42 3.03 -12.11
C THR A 126 7.89 4.03 -13.17
N LYS A 127 9.00 4.75 -12.93
CA LYS A 127 9.66 5.62 -13.93
C LYS A 127 10.24 4.82 -15.10
N GLU A 128 10.92 3.70 -14.81
CA GLU A 128 11.48 2.80 -15.83
C GLU A 128 10.39 2.20 -16.73
N SER A 129 9.17 2.05 -16.21
CA SER A 129 7.98 1.56 -16.94
C SER A 129 7.27 2.64 -17.78
N GLY A 130 7.88 3.83 -17.93
CA GLY A 130 7.35 4.94 -18.72
C GLY A 130 6.05 5.52 -18.17
N GLN A 131 5.89 5.57 -16.84
CA GLN A 131 4.79 6.31 -16.21
C GLN A 131 5.19 7.79 -16.06
N PRO A 132 4.28 8.74 -16.40
CA PRO A 132 4.50 10.16 -16.15
C PRO A 132 4.59 10.50 -14.67
#